data_AF-A0A7W1A1P9-F1
#
_entry.id   AF-A0A7W1A1P9-F1
#
_cell.length_a   1.000
_cell.length_b   1.000
_cell.length_c   1.000
_cell.angle_alpha   90.00
_cell.angle_beta   90.00
_cell.angle_gamma   90.00
#
_symmetry.space_group_name_H-M   'P 1'
#
loop_
_entity.id
_entity.type
_entity.pdbx_description
1 polymer ?
#
loop_
_entity_poly.entity_id
_entity_poly.type
_entity_poly.pdbx_seq_one_letter_code
_entity_poly.pdbx_strand_id
1 'polypeptide(L)'
;MRFDKAFLVVIGSELYGETTAIARNISAGGILVEMSYAPPLGTVVTVHFQHARGDDLMDEIVARAEVKHHHYLNFSGSGEAASSRAIGLRFLEFVDLGDPVSPERLH
;
A
#
# COMPACT_ATOMS: atom_id res chain seq x y z
N MET A 1 -15.20 4.74 -13.07
CA MET A 1 -13.91 4.63 -12.35
C MET A 1 -13.94 5.68 -11.24
N ARG A 2 -14.05 5.27 -9.96
CA ARG A 2 -14.26 6.20 -8.82
C ARG A 2 -12.95 6.38 -8.08
N PHE A 3 -12.43 7.61 -8.06
CA PHE A 3 -11.10 8.00 -7.56
C PHE A 3 -11.05 8.32 -6.04
N ASP A 4 -12.14 8.09 -5.28
CA ASP A 4 -12.24 8.55 -3.88
C ASP A 4 -11.90 7.52 -2.80
N LYS A 5 -11.56 6.27 -3.15
CA LYS A 5 -11.28 5.26 -2.12
C LYS A 5 -9.80 5.27 -1.75
N ALA A 6 -9.52 5.75 -0.54
CA ALA A 6 -8.25 5.56 0.16
C ALA A 6 -8.34 4.33 1.06
N PHE A 7 -7.32 3.48 1.02
CA PHE A 7 -7.22 2.29 1.87
C PHE A 7 -5.93 2.35 2.67
N LEU A 8 -5.99 2.02 3.96
CA LEU A 8 -4.78 1.81 4.75
C LEU A 8 -4.18 0.47 4.34
N VAL A 9 -2.88 0.46 4.04
CA VAL A 9 -2.14 -0.77 3.68
C VAL A 9 -0.83 -0.82 4.46
N VAL A 10 -0.32 -2.03 4.65
CA VAL A 10 1.05 -2.25 5.14
C VAL A 10 1.93 -2.66 3.96
N ILE A 11 3.05 -1.97 3.78
CA ILE A 11 4.06 -2.26 2.76
C ILE A 11 5.25 -2.90 3.45
N GLY A 12 5.46 -4.19 3.17
CA GLY A 12 6.64 -4.95 3.58
C GLY A 12 7.74 -4.89 2.53
N SER A 13 8.96 -4.62 2.97
CA SER A 13 10.18 -4.67 2.17
C SER A 13 11.28 -5.38 2.94
N GLU A 14 11.98 -6.32 2.30
CA GLU A 14 13.10 -7.03 2.93
C GLU A 14 14.21 -6.09 3.43
N LEU A 15 14.44 -4.98 2.73
CA LEU A 15 15.50 -4.03 3.04
C LEU A 15 15.07 -2.88 3.96
N TYR A 16 13.77 -2.59 4.01
CA TYR A 16 13.24 -1.38 4.67
C TYR A 16 12.23 -1.68 5.78
N GLY A 17 11.94 -2.96 6.05
CA GLY A 17 10.94 -3.38 7.00
C GLY A 17 9.52 -3.09 6.52
N GLU A 18 8.60 -3.07 7.48
CA GLU A 18 7.19 -2.80 7.24
C GLU A 18 6.84 -1.34 7.53
N THR A 19 5.97 -0.76 6.71
CA THR A 19 5.49 0.60 6.91
C THR A 19 4.04 0.77 6.49
N THR A 20 3.29 1.56 7.26
CA THR A 20 1.90 1.89 6.94
C THR A 20 1.84 2.97 5.87
N ALA A 21 0.97 2.78 4.89
CA ALA A 21 0.83 3.68 3.75
C ALA A 21 -0.63 3.82 3.30
N ILE A 22 -0.90 4.81 2.45
CA ILE A 22 -2.25 5.06 1.92
C ILE A 22 -2.30 4.63 0.46
N ALA A 23 -3.03 3.56 0.21
CA ALA A 23 -3.35 3.06 -1.12
C ALA A 23 -4.46 3.88 -1.78
N ARG A 24 -4.26 4.26 -3.04
CA ARG A 24 -5.17 5.03 -3.89
C ARG A 24 -5.22 4.45 -5.31
N ASN A 25 -6.30 4.74 -6.03
CA ASN A 25 -6.44 4.44 -7.47
C ASN A 25 -6.13 2.99 -7.84
N ILE A 26 -6.79 2.05 -7.16
CA ILE A 26 -6.59 0.62 -7.36
C ILE A 26 -7.18 0.20 -8.72
N SER A 27 -6.37 -0.52 -9.50
CA SER A 27 -6.78 -1.18 -10.74
C SER A 27 -6.40 -2.65 -10.70
N ALA A 28 -6.82 -3.43 -11.70
CA ALA A 28 -6.44 -4.84 -11.80
C ALA A 28 -4.92 -5.06 -11.95
N GLY A 29 -4.18 -4.07 -12.47
CA GLY A 29 -2.75 -4.20 -12.76
C GLY A 29 -1.81 -3.50 -11.80
N GLY A 30 -2.32 -2.65 -10.91
CA GLY A 30 -1.48 -1.84 -10.04
C GLY A 30 -2.23 -0.83 -9.21
N ILE A 31 -1.47 -0.12 -8.40
CA ILE A 31 -1.96 0.77 -7.35
C ILE A 31 -0.99 1.93 -7.11
N LEU A 32 -1.53 3.08 -6.71
CA LEU A 32 -0.73 4.20 -6.23
C LEU A 32 -0.68 4.16 -4.70
N VAL A 33 0.51 4.27 -4.11
CA VAL A 33 0.67 4.25 -2.66
C VAL A 33 1.37 5.51 -2.19
N GLU A 34 0.69 6.31 -1.37
CA GLU A 34 1.27 7.47 -0.69
C GLU A 34 2.01 7.03 0.57
N MET A 35 3.27 7.43 0.68
CA MET A 35 4.13 7.10 1.80
C MET A 35 5.28 8.10 1.93
N SER A 36 5.84 8.19 3.14
CA SER A 36 6.88 9.17 3.49
C SER A 36 8.24 8.88 2.81
N TYR A 37 8.50 7.61 2.52
CA TYR A 37 9.70 7.08 1.88
C TYR A 37 9.35 6.36 0.58
N ALA A 38 10.18 6.49 -0.46
CA ALA A 38 9.97 5.79 -1.72
C ALA A 38 11.09 4.75 -1.94
N PRO A 39 10.80 3.43 -1.88
CA PRO A 39 11.76 2.40 -2.24
C PRO A 39 12.24 2.58 -3.70
N PRO A 40 13.46 2.14 -4.05
CA PRO A 40 13.98 2.26 -5.42
C PRO A 40 13.06 1.65 -6.49
N LEU A 41 13.18 2.13 -7.73
CA LEU A 41 12.50 1.49 -8.87
C LEU A 41 13.00 0.05 -9.04
N GLY A 42 12.10 -0.86 -9.37
CA GLY A 42 12.39 -2.29 -9.50
C GLY A 42 12.37 -3.07 -8.19
N THR A 43 12.28 -2.40 -7.03
CA THR A 43 12.11 -3.08 -5.75
C THR A 43 10.78 -3.83 -5.75
N VAL A 44 10.82 -5.10 -5.32
CA VAL A 44 9.62 -5.89 -5.06
C VAL A 44 9.23 -5.73 -3.59
N VAL A 45 7.98 -5.36 -3.36
CA VAL A 45 7.39 -5.18 -2.03
C VAL A 45 6.20 -6.10 -1.86
N THR A 46 5.87 -6.41 -0.61
CA THR A 46 4.63 -7.09 -0.23
C THR A 46 3.62 -6.06 0.24
N VAL A 47 2.42 -6.08 -0.30
CA VAL A 47 1.32 -5.17 0.04
C VAL A 47 0.25 -5.96 0.78
N HIS A 48 -0.04 -5.57 2.00
CA HIS A 48 -1.08 -6.15 2.84
C HIS A 48 -2.30 -5.21 2.83
N PHE A 49 -3.40 -5.68 2.26
CA PHE A 49 -4.70 -5.03 2.31
C PHE A 49 -5.50 -5.63 3.46
N GLN A 50 -5.72 -4.85 4.51
CA GLN A 50 -6.49 -5.29 5.67
C GLN A 50 -7.92 -4.75 5.59
N HIS A 51 -8.90 -5.63 5.77
CA HIS A 51 -10.31 -5.27 5.85
C HIS A 51 -10.93 -5.84 7.13
N ALA A 52 -11.38 -4.96 8.03
CA ALA A 52 -12.12 -5.38 9.21
C ALA A 52 -13.51 -5.88 8.82
N ARG A 53 -13.84 -7.12 9.21
CA ARG A 53 -15.12 -7.78 8.99
C ARG A 53 -15.78 -8.07 10.34
N GLY A 54 -16.55 -7.11 10.85
CA GLY A 54 -17.23 -7.24 12.16
C GLY A 54 -16.25 -7.21 13.34
N ASP A 55 -16.72 -7.60 14.52
CA ASP A 55 -16.09 -7.21 15.79
C ASP A 55 -14.75 -7.90 16.10
N ASP A 56 -14.32 -8.96 15.39
CA ASP A 56 -13.03 -9.63 15.67
C ASP A 56 -12.39 -10.38 14.47
N LEU A 57 -12.90 -10.22 13.24
CA LEU A 57 -12.34 -10.88 12.06
C LEU A 57 -11.70 -9.85 11.13
N MET A 58 -10.46 -10.10 10.71
CA MET A 58 -9.77 -9.32 9.69
C MET A 58 -9.55 -10.19 8.45
N ASP A 59 -10.12 -9.77 7.33
CA ASP A 59 -9.78 -10.34 6.03
C ASP A 59 -8.49 -9.66 5.54
N GLU A 60 -7.51 -10.46 5.13
CA GLU A 60 -6.24 -9.97 4.60
C GLU A 60 -6.06 -10.45 3.16
N ILE A 61 -5.79 -9.51 2.26
CA ILE A 61 -5.36 -9.81 0.89
C ILE A 61 -3.90 -9.38 0.79
N VAL A 62 -3.03 -10.29 0.37
CA VAL A 62 -1.60 -10.00 0.18
C VAL A 62 -1.27 -10.01 -1.31
N ALA A 63 -0.51 -9.01 -1.76
CA ALA A 63 -0.02 -8.94 -3.12
C ALA A 63 1.47 -8.64 -3.14
N ARG A 64 2.23 -9.32 -4.01
CA ARG A 64 3.59 -8.90 -4.35
C ARG A 64 3.53 -7.93 -5.51
N ALA A 65 4.29 -6.84 -5.41
CA ALA A 65 4.26 -5.77 -6.39
C ALA A 65 5.64 -5.17 -6.63
N GLU A 66 5.89 -4.71 -7.84
CA GLU A 66 7.14 -4.03 -8.21
C GLU A 66 6.93 -2.52 -8.26
N VAL A 67 7.88 -1.75 -7.72
CA VAL A 67 7.90 -0.29 -7.85
C VAL A 67 8.24 0.10 -9.29
N LYS A 68 7.28 0.71 -10.00
CA LYS A 68 7.47 1.15 -11.39
C LYS A 68 7.60 2.66 -11.54
N HIS A 69 7.03 3.44 -10.61
CA HIS A 69 7.02 4.90 -10.70
C HIS A 69 7.24 5.55 -9.35
N HIS A 70 7.91 6.70 -9.35
CA HIS A 70 7.95 7.64 -8.23
C HIS A 70 7.21 8.91 -8.61
N HIS A 71 6.35 9.38 -7.72
CA HIS A 71 5.59 10.61 -7.88
C HIS A 71 5.92 11.56 -6.73
N TYR A 72 6.42 12.74 -7.09
CA TYR A 72 6.66 13.85 -6.17
C TYR A 72 5.73 14.99 -6.58
N LEU A 73 4.70 15.23 -5.78
CA LEU A 73 3.69 16.23 -6.03
C LEU A 73 3.96 17.43 -5.13
N ASN A 74 4.18 18.60 -5.71
CA ASN A 74 4.33 19.85 -4.97
C ASN A 74 3.10 20.73 -5.26
N PHE A 75 2.53 21.32 -4.22
CA PHE A 75 1.32 22.13 -4.32
C PHE A 75 1.30 23.21 -3.25
N SER A 76 0.49 24.24 -3.44
CA SER A 76 0.23 25.23 -2.38
C SER A 76 -0.85 24.68 -1.43
N GLY A 77 -0.48 24.40 -0.18
CA GLY A 77 -1.38 23.95 0.87
C GLY A 77 -1.46 24.98 1.99
N SER A 78 -2.67 25.44 2.33
CA SER A 78 -2.89 26.40 3.44
C SER A 78 -2.04 27.68 3.39
N GLY A 79 -1.72 28.16 2.18
CA GLY A 79 -0.89 29.36 1.98
C GLY A 79 0.62 29.13 1.98
N GLU A 80 1.08 27.89 2.21
CA GLU A 80 2.49 27.50 2.19
C GLU A 80 2.78 26.44 1.12
N ALA A 81 4.06 26.27 0.78
CA ALA A 81 4.48 25.17 -0.09
C ALA A 81 4.32 23.83 0.64
N ALA A 82 3.56 22.92 0.05
CA ALA A 82 3.34 21.56 0.53
C ALA A 82 3.81 20.55 -0.50
N SER A 83 4.10 19.33 -0.05
CA SER A 83 4.46 18.23 -0.94
C SER A 83 3.86 16.91 -0.47
N SER A 84 3.62 16.02 -1.43
CA SER A 84 3.23 14.64 -1.21
C SER A 84 4.10 13.72 -2.07
N ARG A 85 4.33 12.51 -1.58
CA ARG A 85 5.10 11.47 -2.24
C ARG A 85 4.26 10.22 -2.40
N ALA A 86 4.37 9.60 -3.57
CA ALA A 86 3.73 8.33 -3.83
C ALA A 86 4.58 7.45 -4.75
N ILE A 87 4.34 6.15 -4.69
CA ILE A 87 4.92 5.17 -5.59
C ILE A 87 3.83 4.50 -6.40
N GLY A 88 4.09 4.27 -7.68
CA GLY A 88 3.25 3.46 -8.55
C GLY A 88 3.73 2.02 -8.51
N LEU A 89 2.90 1.13 -7.96
CA LEU A 89 3.16 -0.30 -7.86
C LEU A 89 2.44 -1.06 -8.98
N ARG A 90 3.13 -2.01 -9.60
CA ARG A 90 2.54 -3.00 -10.51
C ARG A 90 2.39 -4.33 -9.77
N PHE A 91 1.19 -4.89 -9.74
CA PHE A 91 0.97 -6.22 -9.15
C PHE A 91 1.67 -7.30 -9.98
N LEU A 92 2.36 -8.19 -9.28
CA LEU A 92 3.02 -9.37 -9.84
C LEU A 92 2.16 -10.61 -9.59
N GLU A 93 1.74 -10.81 -8.33
CA GLU A 93 0.90 -11.92 -7.91
C GLU A 93 0.12 -11.56 -6.63
N PHE A 94 -1.02 -12.24 -6.45
CA PHE A 94 -1.78 -12.23 -5.21
C PHE A 94 -1.50 -13.52 -4.46
N VAL A 95 -1.12 -13.40 -3.19
CA VAL A 95 -0.77 -14.53 -2.33
C VAL A 95 -2.05 -14.99 -1.63
N ASP A 96 -2.37 -16.27 -1.81
CA ASP A 96 -3.42 -16.94 -1.03
C ASP A 96 -2.83 -17.32 0.34
N LEU A 97 -3.30 -16.67 1.39
CA LEU A 97 -2.81 -16.88 2.76
C LEU A 97 -3.45 -18.12 3.44
N GLY A 98 -4.43 -18.78 2.81
CA GLY A 98 -5.21 -19.84 3.47
C GLY A 98 -6.21 -19.29 4.49
N ASP A 99 -6.62 -20.12 5.46
CA ASP A 99 -7.66 -19.78 6.46
C ASP A 99 -7.34 -18.49 7.25
N PRO A 100 -8.37 -17.72 7.66
CA PRO A 100 -8.19 -16.41 8.30
C PRO A 100 -7.27 -16.45 9.52
N VAL A 101 -6.29 -15.55 9.55
CA VAL A 101 -5.29 -15.45 10.61
C VAL A 101 -5.91 -14.80 11.85
N SER A 102 -5.88 -15.51 12.99
CA SER A 102 -6.30 -14.96 14.29
C SER A 102 -5.46 -13.72 14.66
N PRO A 103 -6.07 -12.64 15.18
CA PRO A 103 -5.40 -11.37 15.46
C PRO A 103 -4.26 -11.44 16.49
N GLU A 104 -4.11 -12.55 17.21
CA GLU A 104 -3.09 -12.75 18.25
C GLU A 104 -1.65 -12.98 17.73
N ARG A 105 -1.44 -13.01 16.40
CA ARG A 105 -0.12 -13.30 15.80
C ARG A 105 0.70 -12.06 15.40
N LEU A 106 0.21 -10.84 15.65
CA LEU A 106 1.00 -9.61 15.49
C LEU A 106 1.55 -9.11 16.84
N HIS A 107 2.64 -9.72 17.33
CA HIS A 107 3.47 -9.19 18.41
C HIS A 107 4.96 -9.46 18.15
#